data_AF-A0A7J9MRW8-F1
#
_entry.id   AF-A0A7J9MRW8-F1
#
_cell.length_a   1.000
_cell.length_b   1.000
_cell.length_c   1.000
_cell.angle_alpha   90.00
_cell.angle_beta   90.00
_cell.angle_gamma   90.00
#
_symmetry.space_group_name_H-M   'P 1'
#
loop_
_entity.id
_entity.type
_entity.pdbx_description
1 polymer ?
#
loop_
_entity_poly.entity_id
_entity_poly.type
_entity_poly.pdbx_seq_one_letter_code
_entity_poly.pdbx_strand_id
1 'polypeptide(L)'
;MDSQHFLGFFLLIFLQSCLVSADINGSVLKMKTGTSSVPFDPTHVTQLSWHPRAFIYKGFLSSDECDHLITLAKDKLEKSMVADNESGKSVESEVRTSSGMFLQKAQDEVVADIEARIAAWTFLPVENGESIQILHYEHGQKYEPHFDYFHDKANQQLGGHRIATVLMYLSDVESGGETVFPNAEGRLSQVQDENWSACAKNGYAESDHMVVDIWLNFTAYTCTVKPRKGDALLFFSLHPDATTDTASLHGSCPVIKGEKWSATKWIHVRSFDRSKRFNRRAAMGDCVDENENCAGWAKAGECKKNPTYMVGSGGSPGFCRKSCKVCS
;
A
#
# COMPACT_ATOMS: atom_id res chain seq x y z
N MET A 1 -34.27 -38.13 -67.14
CA MET A 1 -35.49 -38.95 -66.93
C MET A 1 -35.62 -39.08 -65.42
N ASP A 2 -36.52 -38.46 -64.66
CA ASP A 2 -37.67 -37.55 -64.83
C ASP A 2 -37.80 -36.82 -63.47
N SER A 3 -38.15 -35.52 -63.36
CA SER A 3 -39.53 -34.96 -63.31
C SER A 3 -40.49 -35.83 -62.48
N GLN A 4 -41.31 -35.40 -61.52
CA GLN A 4 -41.95 -34.12 -61.24
C GLN A 4 -42.81 -34.32 -59.97
N HIS A 5 -42.99 -33.28 -59.13
CA HIS A 5 -44.24 -32.90 -58.44
C HIS A 5 -43.93 -31.66 -57.56
N PHE A 6 -44.03 -30.44 -58.11
CA PHE A 6 -45.16 -29.48 -57.97
C PHE A 6 -45.38 -28.98 -56.51
N LEU A 7 -44.73 -27.90 -56.08
CA LEU A 7 -45.13 -26.46 -56.17
C LEU A 7 -46.44 -26.06 -55.47
N GLY A 8 -46.30 -25.16 -54.48
CA GLY A 8 -47.24 -24.05 -54.24
C GLY A 8 -47.58 -23.76 -52.77
N PHE A 9 -46.94 -22.77 -52.14
CA PHE A 9 -47.48 -21.40 -52.11
C PHE A 9 -46.52 -20.42 -51.41
N PHE A 10 -46.36 -19.27 -52.05
CA PHE A 10 -45.58 -18.10 -51.65
C PHE A 10 -46.25 -17.32 -50.51
N LEU A 11 -45.45 -16.79 -49.58
CA LEU A 11 -45.69 -15.46 -49.01
C LEU A 11 -44.35 -14.74 -48.79
N LEU A 12 -44.09 -13.75 -49.65
CA LEU A 12 -43.07 -12.72 -49.50
C LEU A 12 -43.55 -11.70 -48.43
N ILE A 13 -42.64 -11.19 -47.60
CA ILE A 13 -42.50 -9.76 -47.24
C ILE A 13 -41.13 -9.53 -46.57
N PHE A 14 -40.49 -8.43 -47.01
CA PHE A 14 -39.18 -7.88 -46.67
C PHE A 14 -39.01 -7.40 -45.22
N LEU A 15 -37.76 -7.42 -44.71
CA LEU A 15 -37.09 -6.35 -43.92
C LEU A 15 -35.69 -6.87 -43.47
N GLN A 16 -34.62 -6.62 -44.22
CA GLN A 16 -33.69 -5.49 -44.09
C GLN A 16 -32.90 -5.46 -42.77
N SER A 17 -31.60 -5.78 -42.89
CA SER A 17 -30.42 -5.28 -42.14
C SER A 17 -30.48 -5.17 -40.61
N CYS A 18 -29.58 -5.89 -39.94
CA CYS A 18 -28.53 -5.29 -39.12
C CYS A 18 -27.51 -6.36 -38.68
N LEU A 19 -26.30 -6.27 -39.24
CA LEU A 19 -25.08 -6.79 -38.62
C LEU A 19 -24.89 -6.04 -37.30
N VAL A 20 -25.01 -6.72 -36.17
CA VAL A 20 -24.60 -6.18 -34.88
C VAL A 20 -23.32 -6.90 -34.48
N SER A 21 -22.20 -6.19 -34.55
CA SER A 21 -20.96 -6.52 -33.86
C SER A 21 -21.27 -6.76 -32.39
N ALA A 22 -20.91 -7.95 -31.91
CA ALA A 22 -20.87 -8.22 -30.48
C ALA A 22 -19.61 -7.57 -29.90
N ASP A 23 -19.73 -6.32 -29.43
CA ASP A 23 -18.74 -5.72 -28.54
C ASP A 23 -18.79 -6.48 -27.21
N ILE A 24 -17.74 -7.26 -26.93
CA ILE A 24 -17.53 -7.92 -25.65
C ILE A 24 -17.13 -6.82 -24.65
N ASN A 25 -18.12 -6.26 -23.98
CA ASN A 25 -17.91 -5.32 -22.89
C ASN A 25 -17.34 -6.08 -21.68
N GLY A 26 -16.07 -5.82 -21.37
CA GLY A 26 -15.38 -6.37 -20.20
C GLY A 26 -16.13 -6.04 -18.90
N SER A 27 -16.22 -7.05 -18.02
CA SER A 27 -16.92 -6.97 -16.74
C SER A 27 -16.21 -6.01 -15.78
N VAL A 28 -16.58 -4.74 -15.78
CA VAL A 28 -16.27 -3.79 -14.70
C VAL A 28 -17.19 -4.11 -13.52
N LEU A 29 -16.64 -4.65 -12.44
CA LEU A 29 -17.36 -4.81 -11.17
C LEU A 29 -17.74 -3.41 -10.64
N LYS A 30 -18.95 -2.96 -10.96
CA LYS A 30 -19.50 -1.69 -10.49
C LYS A 30 -20.17 -1.91 -9.13
N MET A 31 -19.44 -1.77 -8.04
CA MET A 31 -20.04 -1.76 -6.69
C MET A 31 -20.94 -0.53 -6.54
N LYS A 32 -22.25 -0.76 -6.41
CA LYS A 32 -23.27 0.26 -6.17
C LYS A 32 -23.58 0.37 -4.67
N THR A 33 -22.72 1.03 -3.90
CA THR A 33 -23.09 1.63 -2.60
C THR A 33 -22.22 2.87 -2.40
N GLY A 34 -22.86 4.03 -2.24
CA GLY A 34 -22.30 5.35 -2.55
C GLY A 34 -21.09 5.82 -1.75
N THR A 35 -20.04 6.20 -2.49
CA THR A 35 -19.13 7.37 -2.38
C THR A 35 -18.04 7.12 -3.42
N SER A 36 -18.00 7.92 -4.49
CA SER A 36 -17.04 7.85 -5.62
C SER A 36 -16.79 6.45 -6.20
N SER A 37 -17.29 6.15 -7.41
CA SER A 37 -16.82 4.98 -8.14
C SER A 37 -15.39 5.23 -8.57
N VAL A 38 -14.42 5.08 -7.66
CA VAL A 38 -13.02 5.31 -7.96
C VAL A 38 -12.64 4.31 -9.06
N PRO A 39 -12.33 4.78 -10.28
CA PRO A 39 -11.99 3.88 -11.36
C PRO A 39 -10.67 3.19 -11.00
N PHE A 40 -10.70 1.86 -10.91
CA PHE A 40 -9.54 1.02 -10.74
C PHE A 40 -9.41 0.14 -11.99
N ASP A 41 -8.30 0.27 -12.70
CA ASP A 41 -8.00 -0.54 -13.87
C ASP A 41 -6.87 -1.54 -13.56
N PRO A 42 -7.20 -2.83 -13.35
CA PRO A 42 -6.19 -3.83 -13.02
C PRO A 42 -5.20 -4.09 -14.16
N THR A 43 -5.50 -3.67 -15.39
CA THR A 43 -4.59 -3.89 -16.55
C THR A 43 -3.30 -3.07 -16.44
N HIS A 44 -3.29 -2.04 -15.60
CA HIS A 44 -2.11 -1.22 -15.32
C HIS A 44 -1.19 -1.83 -14.25
N VAL A 45 -1.61 -2.93 -13.61
CA VAL A 45 -0.85 -3.58 -12.54
C VAL A 45 0.08 -4.63 -13.12
N THR A 46 1.37 -4.52 -12.80
CA THR A 46 2.38 -5.55 -13.10
C THR A 46 2.90 -6.15 -11.80
N GLN A 47 2.89 -7.47 -11.71
CA GLN A 47 3.54 -8.18 -10.62
C GLN A 47 5.06 -8.13 -10.78
N LEU A 48 5.76 -7.69 -9.73
CA LEU A 48 7.22 -7.60 -9.71
C LEU A 48 7.86 -8.81 -9.01
N SER A 49 7.30 -9.22 -7.87
CA SER A 49 7.80 -10.34 -7.07
C SER A 49 6.67 -10.99 -6.27
N TRP A 50 6.88 -12.26 -5.91
CA TRP A 50 6.07 -12.98 -4.91
C TRP A 50 6.75 -13.02 -3.53
N HIS A 51 8.06 -12.81 -3.46
CA HIS A 51 8.86 -12.78 -2.23
C HIS A 51 9.80 -11.56 -2.27
N PRO A 52 9.42 -10.42 -1.66
CA PRO A 52 8.11 -10.17 -1.05
C PRO A 52 7.04 -10.01 -2.14
N ARG A 53 5.77 -10.10 -1.76
CA ARG A 53 4.68 -9.77 -2.69
C ARG A 53 4.77 -8.29 -3.05
N ALA A 54 5.07 -7.99 -4.31
CA ALA A 54 5.27 -6.63 -4.81
C ALA A 54 4.65 -6.44 -6.19
N PHE A 55 3.96 -5.31 -6.37
CA PHE A 55 3.20 -4.96 -7.58
C PHE A 55 3.39 -3.48 -7.90
N ILE A 56 3.57 -3.14 -9.17
CA ILE A 56 3.61 -1.75 -9.65
C ILE A 56 2.31 -1.46 -10.39
N TYR A 57 1.65 -0.35 -10.05
CA TYR A 57 0.54 0.21 -10.80
C TYR A 57 1.06 1.40 -11.61
N LYS A 58 0.98 1.31 -12.94
CA LYS A 58 1.42 2.40 -13.83
C LYS A 58 0.37 3.50 -13.95
N GLY A 59 0.77 4.75 -13.73
CA GLY A 59 -0.15 5.89 -13.74
C GLY A 59 -1.27 5.78 -12.71
N PHE A 60 -0.94 5.35 -11.50
CA PHE A 60 -1.87 5.28 -10.37
C PHE A 60 -2.36 6.66 -9.95
N LEU A 61 -1.48 7.66 -9.99
CA LEU A 61 -1.79 9.07 -9.83
C LEU A 61 -1.69 9.78 -11.18
N SER A 62 -2.57 10.74 -11.40
CA SER A 62 -2.41 11.75 -12.46
C SER A 62 -1.26 12.71 -12.14
N SER A 63 -0.75 13.41 -13.17
CA SER A 63 0.29 14.42 -12.95
C SER A 63 -0.19 15.53 -12.00
N ASP A 64 -1.45 15.95 -12.12
CA ASP A 64 -2.04 17.01 -11.30
C ASP A 64 -2.18 16.57 -9.83
N GLU A 65 -2.54 15.31 -9.58
CA GLU A 65 -2.55 14.75 -8.23
C GLU A 65 -1.15 14.74 -7.61
N CYS A 66 -0.12 14.36 -8.38
CA CYS A 66 1.26 14.42 -7.92
C CYS A 66 1.69 15.84 -7.56
N ASP A 67 1.41 16.82 -8.43
CA ASP A 67 1.78 18.22 -8.23
C ASP A 67 1.01 18.87 -7.07
N HIS A 68 -0.24 18.45 -6.87
CA HIS A 68 -1.06 18.86 -5.71
C HIS A 68 -0.44 18.37 -4.40
N LEU A 69 -0.09 17.08 -4.30
CA LEU A 69 0.55 16.52 -3.10
C LEU A 69 1.89 17.19 -2.78
N ILE A 70 2.70 17.51 -3.79
CA ILE A 70 3.95 18.25 -3.63
C ILE A 70 3.67 19.67 -3.12
N THR A 71 2.72 20.39 -3.73
CA THR A 71 2.31 21.74 -3.32
C THR A 71 1.87 21.79 -1.86
N LEU A 72 1.06 20.82 -1.41
CA LEU A 72 0.61 20.76 -0.01
C LEU A 72 1.76 20.64 1.00
N ALA A 73 2.88 20.05 0.57
CA ALA A 73 4.00 19.68 1.42
C ALA A 73 5.20 20.63 1.37
N LYS A 74 5.45 21.28 0.22
CA LYS A 74 6.70 21.99 -0.10
C LYS A 74 7.21 22.92 1.00
N ASP A 75 6.32 23.67 1.64
CA ASP A 75 6.68 24.66 2.67
C ASP A 75 6.62 24.13 4.11
N LYS A 76 6.40 22.82 4.29
CA LYS A 76 6.16 22.17 5.60
C LYS A 76 7.06 20.96 5.84
N LEU A 77 8.07 20.75 5.00
CA LEU A 77 9.00 19.64 5.13
C LEU A 77 9.95 19.86 6.30
N GLU A 78 10.07 18.85 7.16
CA GLU A 78 11.07 18.79 8.23
C GLU A 78 11.99 17.59 7.99
N LYS A 79 13.12 17.50 8.70
CA LYS A 79 14.02 16.35 8.58
C LYS A 79 13.26 15.06 8.94
N SER A 80 13.41 14.01 8.12
CA SER A 80 12.65 12.78 8.31
C SER A 80 13.10 12.01 9.55
N MET A 81 12.14 11.43 10.25
CA MET A 81 12.36 10.62 11.45
C MET A 81 12.13 9.13 11.16
N VAL A 82 12.69 8.28 12.03
CA VAL A 82 12.47 6.82 12.05
C VAL A 82 11.95 6.38 13.41
N ALA A 83 11.24 5.25 13.48
CA ALA A 83 10.83 4.66 14.74
C ALA A 83 11.99 3.88 15.36
N ASP A 84 12.34 4.19 16.60
CA ASP A 84 13.33 3.44 17.37
C ASP A 84 12.81 2.04 17.71
N ASN A 85 13.63 1.01 17.49
CA ASN A 85 13.20 -0.40 17.61
C ASN A 85 12.90 -0.83 19.05
N GLU A 86 13.51 -0.18 20.06
CA GLU A 86 13.31 -0.53 21.46
C GLU A 86 12.19 0.29 22.11
N SER A 87 12.24 1.61 21.94
CA SER A 87 11.34 2.55 22.60
C SER A 87 10.10 2.90 21.78
N GLY A 88 10.11 2.62 20.47
CA GLY A 88 9.05 3.02 19.53
C GLY A 88 8.98 4.53 19.27
N LYS A 89 9.91 5.32 19.83
CA LYS A 89 9.91 6.79 19.69
C LYS A 89 10.43 7.21 18.32
N SER A 90 9.91 8.33 17.82
CA SER A 90 10.41 8.96 16.60
C SER A 90 11.74 9.65 16.87
N VAL A 91 12.80 9.24 16.18
CA VAL A 91 14.17 9.77 16.35
C VAL A 91 14.76 10.22 15.01
N GLU A 92 15.62 11.23 15.05
CA GLU A 92 16.42 11.62 13.89
C GLU A 92 17.41 10.50 13.57
N SER A 93 17.68 10.26 12.29
CA SER A 93 18.58 9.19 11.87
C SER A 93 19.49 9.63 10.74
N GLU A 94 20.72 9.13 10.74
CA GLU A 94 21.65 9.23 9.60
C GLU A 94 21.31 8.21 8.50
N VAL A 95 20.45 7.24 8.82
CA VAL A 95 20.03 6.12 7.96
C VAL A 95 18.96 6.55 6.95
N ARG A 96 18.17 7.58 7.30
CA ARG A 96 17.19 8.23 6.43
C ARG A 96 17.47 9.73 6.38
N THR A 97 17.95 10.19 5.23
CA THR A 97 18.45 11.57 5.08
C THR A 97 17.49 12.50 4.33
N SER A 98 16.27 12.05 4.05
CA SER A 98 15.22 12.84 3.41
C SER A 98 14.61 13.90 4.33
N SER A 99 13.85 14.82 3.75
CA SER A 99 12.85 15.62 4.46
C SER A 99 11.44 15.07 4.21
N GLY A 100 10.50 15.32 5.13
CA GLY A 100 9.16 14.76 5.04
C GLY A 100 8.13 15.44 5.94
N MET A 101 6.86 15.17 5.65
CA MET A 101 5.71 15.64 6.44
C MET A 101 4.50 14.71 6.26
N PHE A 102 3.55 14.74 7.21
CA PHE A 102 2.32 13.94 7.15
C PHE A 102 1.08 14.78 6.81
N LEU A 103 0.40 14.44 5.71
CA LEU A 103 -0.87 15.07 5.36
C LEU A 103 -1.97 14.60 6.32
N GLN A 104 -2.95 15.45 6.59
CA GLN A 104 -4.11 15.00 7.34
C GLN A 104 -4.92 14.00 6.51
N LYS A 105 -5.54 13.00 7.15
CA LYS A 105 -6.42 12.07 6.45
C LYS A 105 -7.60 12.84 5.87
N ALA A 106 -7.96 12.54 4.62
CA ALA A 106 -8.97 13.27 3.86
C ALA A 106 -8.85 14.82 4.01
N GLN A 107 -7.62 15.34 3.99
CA GLN A 107 -7.35 16.78 4.16
C GLN A 107 -8.11 17.65 3.16
N ASP A 108 -8.23 17.16 1.93
CA ASP A 108 -9.07 17.69 0.86
C ASP A 108 -9.62 16.55 0.01
N GLU A 109 -10.44 16.89 -0.99
CA GLU A 109 -11.10 15.93 -1.89
C GLU A 109 -10.09 15.07 -2.66
N VAL A 110 -8.97 15.66 -3.12
CA VAL A 110 -7.92 14.95 -3.86
C VAL A 110 -7.25 13.90 -2.96
N VAL A 111 -6.87 14.29 -1.74
CA VAL A 111 -6.29 13.37 -0.77
C VAL A 111 -7.28 12.25 -0.41
N ALA A 112 -8.56 12.59 -0.20
CA ALA A 112 -9.60 11.61 0.10
C ALA A 112 -9.80 10.59 -1.03
N ASP A 113 -9.84 11.05 -2.28
CA ASP A 113 -9.98 10.19 -3.45
C ASP A 113 -8.77 9.28 -3.66
N ILE A 114 -7.55 9.77 -3.41
CA ILE A 114 -6.33 8.95 -3.43
C ILE A 114 -6.40 7.87 -2.33
N GLU A 115 -6.81 8.22 -1.11
CA GLU A 115 -6.98 7.25 -0.02
C GLU A 115 -8.03 6.18 -0.34
N ALA A 116 -9.15 6.57 -0.97
CA ALA A 116 -10.17 5.65 -1.44
C ALA A 116 -9.65 4.73 -2.57
N ARG A 117 -8.85 5.25 -3.50
CA ARG A 117 -8.20 4.48 -4.57
C ARG A 117 -7.24 3.44 -4.01
N ILE A 118 -6.44 3.82 -3.01
CA ILE A 118 -5.53 2.91 -2.31
C ILE A 118 -6.33 1.78 -1.64
N ALA A 119 -7.43 2.11 -0.96
CA ALA A 119 -8.28 1.10 -0.33
C ALA A 119 -8.89 0.13 -1.35
N ALA A 120 -9.36 0.66 -2.50
CA ALA A 120 -9.90 -0.16 -3.59
C ALA A 120 -8.84 -1.10 -4.19
N TRP A 121 -7.62 -0.63 -4.43
CA TRP A 121 -6.54 -1.45 -5.00
C TRP A 121 -6.03 -2.51 -4.02
N THR A 122 -5.83 -2.13 -2.76
CA THR A 122 -5.25 -3.02 -1.74
C THR A 122 -6.25 -3.98 -1.11
N PHE A 123 -7.56 -3.72 -1.28
CA PHE A 123 -8.65 -4.36 -0.54
C PHE A 123 -8.55 -4.20 0.98
N LEU A 124 -7.83 -3.17 1.44
CA LEU A 124 -7.68 -2.84 2.85
C LEU A 124 -8.48 -1.57 3.18
N PRO A 125 -9.24 -1.54 4.30
CA PRO A 125 -10.08 -0.39 4.63
C PRO A 125 -9.29 0.91 4.87
N VAL A 126 -9.89 2.05 4.53
CA VAL A 126 -9.25 3.38 4.69
C VAL A 126 -8.86 3.66 6.16
N GLU A 127 -9.63 3.16 7.12
CA GLU A 127 -9.37 3.33 8.55
C GLU A 127 -8.14 2.57 9.05
N ASN A 128 -7.64 1.59 8.28
CA ASN A 128 -6.40 0.87 8.58
C ASN A 128 -5.17 1.69 8.16
N GLY A 129 -5.34 2.66 7.26
CA GLY A 129 -4.24 3.49 6.76
C GLY A 129 -3.83 4.58 7.74
N GLU A 130 -2.52 4.77 7.90
CA GLU A 130 -1.95 5.98 8.50
C GLU A 130 -2.17 7.21 7.60
N SER A 131 -1.82 8.41 8.09
CA SER A 131 -1.72 9.59 7.23
C SER A 131 -0.71 9.38 6.11
N ILE A 132 -0.95 9.96 4.92
CA ILE A 132 0.03 9.94 3.82
C ILE A 132 1.27 10.72 4.24
N GLN A 133 2.45 10.10 4.15
CA GLN A 133 3.73 10.75 4.38
C GLN A 133 4.32 11.22 3.05
N ILE A 134 4.51 12.53 2.87
CA ILE A 134 5.25 13.09 1.72
C ILE A 134 6.72 13.15 2.08
N LEU A 135 7.58 12.80 1.13
CA LEU A 135 9.03 12.73 1.27
C LEU A 135 9.73 13.37 0.09
N HIS A 136 10.80 14.09 0.38
CA HIS A 136 11.68 14.70 -0.60
C HIS A 136 13.13 14.26 -0.37
N TYR A 137 13.77 13.76 -1.43
CA TYR A 137 15.18 13.40 -1.44
C TYR A 137 15.93 14.27 -2.46
N GLU A 138 16.93 14.98 -1.96
CA GLU A 138 17.90 15.74 -2.74
C GLU A 138 19.08 14.86 -3.17
N HIS A 139 20.02 15.44 -3.93
CA HIS A 139 21.25 14.77 -4.35
C HIS A 139 21.99 14.11 -3.17
N GLY A 140 22.30 12.82 -3.32
CA GLY A 140 22.98 11.99 -2.33
C GLY A 140 22.10 11.48 -1.19
N GLN A 141 20.90 12.02 -1.00
CA GLN A 141 19.99 11.55 0.06
C GLN A 141 19.42 10.17 -0.26
N LYS A 142 19.23 9.37 0.79
CA LYS A 142 18.91 7.94 0.71
C LYS A 142 18.06 7.48 1.90
N TYR A 143 17.60 6.25 1.83
CA TYR A 143 17.07 5.52 2.99
C TYR A 143 17.64 4.10 2.95
N GLU A 144 18.49 3.75 3.91
CA GLU A 144 19.01 2.39 4.04
C GLU A 144 17.89 1.33 4.15
N PRO A 145 18.22 0.06 3.86
CA PRO A 145 17.29 -1.05 3.99
C PRO A 145 16.65 -1.14 5.38
N HIS A 146 15.33 -1.21 5.41
CA HIS A 146 14.54 -1.32 6.64
C HIS A 146 13.25 -2.12 6.40
N PHE A 147 12.56 -2.41 7.50
CA PHE A 147 11.23 -3.00 7.48
C PHE A 147 10.19 -1.94 7.82
N ASP A 148 9.03 -2.05 7.18
CA ASP A 148 7.87 -1.23 7.53
C ASP A 148 7.06 -1.82 8.68
N TYR A 149 7.22 -3.10 9.02
CA TYR A 149 6.60 -3.66 10.22
C TYR A 149 7.38 -3.25 11.48
N PHE A 150 6.70 -3.22 12.62
CA PHE A 150 7.32 -2.79 13.89
C PHE A 150 8.00 -3.93 14.64
N HIS A 151 9.15 -3.65 15.24
CA HIS A 151 9.75 -4.52 16.26
C HIS A 151 9.26 -4.20 17.67
N ASP A 152 8.81 -2.98 17.91
CA ASP A 152 8.38 -2.51 19.22
C ASP A 152 6.89 -2.82 19.50
N LYS A 153 6.55 -3.07 20.76
CA LYS A 153 5.18 -3.38 21.17
C LYS A 153 4.26 -2.15 21.20
N ALA A 154 4.80 -0.93 21.31
CA ALA A 154 4.00 0.27 21.48
C ALA A 154 3.27 0.63 20.17
N ASN A 155 3.99 0.64 19.05
CA ASN A 155 3.42 0.88 17.73
C ASN A 155 2.52 -0.28 17.28
N GLN A 156 2.83 -1.53 17.66
CA GLN A 156 1.93 -2.66 17.40
C GLN A 156 0.57 -2.52 18.11
N GLN A 157 0.45 -1.75 19.20
CA GLN A 157 -0.87 -1.48 19.81
C GLN A 157 -1.73 -0.53 18.95
N LEU A 158 -1.09 0.28 18.09
CA LEU A 158 -1.74 1.20 17.17
C LEU A 158 -2.11 0.48 15.87
N GLY A 159 -3.16 -0.33 15.88
CA GLY A 159 -3.63 -1.03 14.68
C GLY A 159 -2.89 -2.34 14.35
N GLY A 160 -1.84 -2.71 15.08
CA GLY A 160 -1.00 -3.89 14.78
C GLY A 160 0.18 -3.55 13.87
N HIS A 161 0.84 -4.58 13.34
CA HIS A 161 1.84 -4.38 12.29
C HIS A 161 1.23 -3.71 11.04
N ARG A 162 2.07 -2.97 10.32
CA ARG A 162 1.79 -2.56 8.94
C ARG A 162 1.83 -3.82 8.06
N ILE A 163 0.72 -4.14 7.41
CA ILE A 163 0.59 -5.30 6.52
C ILE A 163 1.08 -4.99 5.12
N ALA A 164 0.85 -3.76 4.66
CA ALA A 164 1.14 -3.33 3.30
C ALA A 164 1.54 -1.85 3.27
N THR A 165 2.36 -1.53 2.27
CA THR A 165 2.81 -0.18 1.98
C THR A 165 2.51 0.12 0.52
N VAL A 166 1.90 1.29 0.30
CA VAL A 166 1.79 1.89 -1.04
C VAL A 166 2.72 3.08 -1.12
N LEU A 167 3.78 2.95 -1.92
CA LEU A 167 4.75 3.99 -2.22
C LEU A 167 4.45 4.59 -3.59
N MET A 168 3.95 5.81 -3.62
CA MET A 168 3.62 6.55 -4.84
C MET A 168 4.79 7.48 -5.20
N TYR A 169 5.19 7.47 -6.47
CA TYR A 169 6.24 8.33 -6.99
C TYR A 169 5.63 9.62 -7.55
N LEU A 170 6.04 10.77 -7.02
CA LEU A 170 5.48 12.08 -7.38
C LEU A 170 6.34 12.86 -8.37
N SER A 171 7.58 12.41 -8.61
CA SER A 171 8.48 12.96 -9.62
C SER A 171 9.16 11.85 -10.41
N ASP A 172 9.56 12.17 -11.64
CA ASP A 172 10.55 11.40 -12.37
C ASP A 172 11.94 11.72 -11.80
N VAL A 173 12.76 10.68 -11.60
CA VAL A 173 14.15 10.86 -11.19
C VAL A 173 15.05 10.49 -12.37
N GLU A 174 15.95 11.40 -12.72
CA GLU A 174 16.82 11.22 -13.87
C GLU A 174 17.77 10.02 -13.65
N SER A 175 18.45 10.00 -12.50
CA SER A 175 19.33 8.89 -12.10
C SER A 175 19.36 8.70 -10.58
N GLY A 176 19.43 7.44 -10.13
CA GLY A 176 19.34 7.08 -8.73
C GLY A 176 17.91 7.05 -8.20
N GLY A 177 17.76 7.04 -6.87
CA GLY A 177 16.44 7.11 -6.22
C GLY A 177 15.59 5.85 -6.34
N GLU A 178 16.14 4.74 -6.83
CA GLU A 178 15.40 3.48 -7.00
C GLU A 178 14.95 2.89 -5.66
N THR A 179 13.78 2.24 -5.64
CA THR A 179 13.36 1.42 -4.50
C THR A 179 13.88 0.00 -4.71
N VAL A 180 14.74 -0.47 -3.80
CA VAL A 180 15.39 -1.78 -3.86
C VAL A 180 14.85 -2.71 -2.78
N PHE A 181 14.73 -4.00 -3.10
CA PHE A 181 14.45 -5.08 -2.15
C PHE A 181 15.64 -6.05 -2.15
N PRO A 182 16.61 -5.88 -1.22
CA PRO A 182 17.85 -6.67 -1.23
C PRO A 182 17.63 -8.17 -1.05
N ASN A 183 16.58 -8.56 -0.33
CA ASN A 183 16.26 -9.95 0.00
C ASN A 183 15.21 -10.57 -0.93
N ALA A 184 14.79 -9.87 -1.99
CA ALA A 184 13.74 -10.38 -2.87
C ALA A 184 14.24 -11.57 -3.72
N GLU A 185 13.42 -12.59 -3.85
CA GLU A 185 13.67 -13.72 -4.75
C GLU A 185 13.04 -13.45 -6.11
N GLY A 186 13.80 -13.59 -7.19
CA GLY A 186 13.24 -13.66 -8.55
C GLY A 186 14.05 -12.99 -9.63
N ARG A 187 13.70 -13.33 -10.88
CA ARG A 187 14.28 -12.77 -12.11
C ARG A 187 13.92 -11.29 -12.22
N LEU A 188 14.87 -10.45 -12.62
CA LEU A 188 14.63 -9.04 -12.95
C LEU A 188 13.37 -8.90 -13.82
N SER A 189 12.30 -8.31 -13.29
CA SER A 189 11.11 -7.96 -14.06
C SER A 189 11.35 -6.73 -14.94
N GLN A 190 12.41 -5.96 -14.67
CA GLN A 190 12.83 -4.81 -15.46
C GLN A 190 14.26 -5.02 -15.97
N VAL A 191 14.46 -4.90 -17.29
CA VAL A 191 15.80 -4.97 -17.89
C VAL A 191 16.62 -3.79 -17.36
N GLN A 192 17.70 -4.10 -16.65
CA GLN A 192 18.61 -3.08 -16.13
C GLN A 192 19.55 -2.61 -17.25
N ASP A 193 19.29 -1.43 -17.79
CA ASP A 193 20.18 -0.76 -18.74
C ASP A 193 21.25 0.10 -18.03
N GLU A 194 22.03 0.87 -18.80
CA GLU A 194 23.07 1.74 -18.27
C GLU A 194 22.55 2.83 -17.32
N ASN A 195 21.26 3.17 -17.36
CA ASN A 195 20.66 4.25 -16.55
C ASN A 195 20.31 3.85 -15.12
N TRP A 196 20.49 2.58 -14.75
CA TRP A 196 20.32 2.09 -13.37
C TRP A 196 21.57 2.35 -12.54
N SER A 197 21.38 2.86 -11.32
CA SER A 197 22.47 3.15 -10.39
C SER A 197 23.21 1.87 -9.96
N ALA A 198 24.45 2.02 -9.48
CA ALA A 198 25.20 0.90 -8.91
C ALA A 198 24.45 0.26 -7.72
N CYS A 199 23.78 1.07 -6.90
CA CYS A 199 22.92 0.61 -5.82
C CYS A 199 21.75 -0.25 -6.34
N ALA A 200 21.13 0.13 -7.44
CA ALA A 200 20.05 -0.65 -8.03
C ALA A 200 20.52 -1.98 -8.64
N LYS A 201 21.73 -2.01 -9.22
CA LYS A 201 22.32 -3.21 -9.84
C LYS A 201 22.81 -4.23 -8.82
N ASN A 202 23.46 -3.75 -7.76
CA ASN A 202 24.14 -4.61 -6.79
C ASN A 202 23.37 -4.76 -5.47
N GLY A 203 22.25 -4.04 -5.32
CA GLY A 203 21.59 -3.84 -4.02
C GLY A 203 22.41 -2.96 -3.08
N TYR A 204 21.95 -2.81 -1.84
CA TYR A 204 22.73 -2.27 -0.71
C TYR A 204 23.81 -3.23 -0.22
N ALA A 205 24.39 -4.05 -1.11
CA ALA A 205 25.56 -4.84 -0.80
C ALA A 205 26.73 -3.86 -0.60
N GLU A 206 26.88 -3.37 0.63
CA GLU A 206 28.12 -2.78 1.07
C GLU A 206 29.24 -3.80 0.88
N SER A 207 30.38 -3.24 0.52
CA SER A 207 31.61 -3.83 0.04
C SER A 207 32.35 -4.78 1.00
N ASP A 208 31.72 -5.38 2.02
CA ASP A 208 32.46 -6.08 3.09
C ASP A 208 32.08 -7.53 3.39
N HIS A 209 31.13 -8.14 2.69
CA HIS A 209 31.10 -9.61 2.57
C HIS A 209 30.63 -10.00 1.17
N MET A 210 31.53 -9.80 0.22
CA MET A 210 31.53 -10.57 -1.01
C MET A 210 31.77 -12.03 -0.59
N VAL A 211 30.70 -12.78 -0.34
CA VAL A 211 30.77 -14.23 -0.49
C VAL A 211 30.89 -14.47 -1.99
N VAL A 212 32.12 -14.30 -2.48
CA VAL A 212 32.54 -14.80 -3.78
C VAL A 212 32.53 -16.32 -3.66
N ASP A 213 31.35 -16.91 -3.74
CA ASP A 213 31.26 -18.28 -4.23
C ASP A 213 31.58 -18.23 -5.72
N ILE A 214 32.89 -18.23 -6.01
CA ILE A 214 33.54 -18.25 -7.34
C ILE A 214 33.09 -19.46 -8.21
N TRP A 215 32.17 -20.29 -7.71
CA TRP A 215 31.72 -21.52 -8.36
C TRP A 215 30.27 -21.52 -8.84
N LEU A 216 29.51 -20.44 -8.61
CA LEU A 216 28.18 -20.31 -9.19
C LEU A 216 28.03 -18.92 -9.81
N ASN A 217 27.76 -18.87 -11.12
CA ASN A 217 27.29 -17.68 -11.83
C ASN A 217 25.90 -17.26 -11.31
N PHE A 218 25.80 -16.87 -10.04
CA PHE A 218 24.58 -16.34 -9.43
C PHE A 218 24.71 -14.83 -9.42
N THR A 219 24.22 -14.19 -10.49
CA THR A 219 23.94 -12.76 -10.46
C THR A 219 22.87 -12.56 -9.38
N ALA A 220 23.21 -11.89 -8.28
CA ALA A 220 22.24 -11.58 -7.24
C ALA A 220 21.16 -10.66 -7.84
N TYR A 221 19.99 -11.23 -8.09
CA TYR A 221 18.88 -10.51 -8.69
C TYR A 221 18.14 -9.75 -7.58
N THR A 222 18.19 -8.42 -7.60
CA THR A 222 17.40 -7.58 -6.70
C THR A 222 16.10 -7.17 -7.39
N CYS A 223 14.97 -7.26 -6.68
CA CYS A 223 13.75 -6.62 -7.15
C CYS A 223 13.90 -5.12 -6.96
N THR A 224 13.93 -4.37 -8.06
CA THR A 224 14.17 -2.92 -8.03
C THR A 224 13.17 -2.17 -8.89
N VAL A 225 12.74 -1.01 -8.42
CA VAL A 225 11.75 -0.15 -9.08
C VAL A 225 12.32 1.24 -9.29
N LYS A 226 12.36 1.69 -10.54
CA LYS A 226 12.72 3.07 -10.89
C LYS A 226 11.54 4.01 -10.61
N PRO A 227 11.74 5.13 -9.89
CA PRO A 227 10.69 6.12 -9.67
C PRO A 227 10.29 6.78 -10.98
N ARG A 228 8.99 6.71 -11.30
CA ARG A 228 8.36 7.38 -12.44
C ARG A 228 7.12 8.12 -11.94
N LYS A 229 6.97 9.39 -12.31
CA LYS A 229 5.88 10.23 -11.82
C LYS A 229 4.53 9.55 -12.13
N GLY A 230 3.70 9.42 -11.10
CA GLY A 230 2.36 8.82 -11.20
C GLY A 230 2.32 7.32 -10.90
N ASP A 231 3.43 6.59 -10.99
CA ASP A 231 3.46 5.16 -10.67
C ASP A 231 3.36 4.93 -9.16
N ALA A 232 2.76 3.81 -8.74
CA ALA A 232 2.67 3.40 -7.35
C ALA A 232 3.11 1.96 -7.15
N LEU A 233 4.00 1.74 -6.18
CA LEU A 233 4.49 0.44 -5.77
C LEU A 233 3.71 -0.02 -4.52
N LEU A 234 3.02 -1.16 -4.63
CA LEU A 234 2.43 -1.87 -3.50
C LEU A 234 3.34 -3.04 -3.13
N PHE A 235 3.74 -3.13 -1.87
CA PHE A 235 4.40 -4.32 -1.34
C PHE A 235 3.88 -4.67 0.05
N PHE A 236 4.00 -5.95 0.41
CA PHE A 236 3.51 -6.48 1.67
C PHE A 236 4.65 -6.75 2.63
N SER A 237 4.51 -6.25 3.86
CA SER A 237 5.46 -6.48 4.95
C SER A 237 5.17 -7.77 5.73
N LEU A 238 3.98 -8.33 5.54
CA LEU A 238 3.55 -9.57 6.17
C LEU A 238 3.10 -10.61 5.12
N HIS A 239 3.31 -11.87 5.47
CA HIS A 239 2.70 -13.01 4.80
C HIS A 239 1.17 -13.02 5.01
N PRO A 240 0.40 -13.75 4.17
CA PRO A 240 -1.05 -13.88 4.34
C PRO A 240 -1.50 -14.45 5.69
N ASP A 241 -0.63 -15.19 6.39
CA ASP A 241 -0.86 -15.69 7.75
C ASP A 241 -0.53 -14.66 8.86
N ALA A 242 -0.24 -13.41 8.46
CA ALA A 242 0.13 -12.28 9.31
C ALA A 242 1.49 -12.40 10.02
N THR A 243 2.34 -13.35 9.64
CA THR A 243 3.75 -13.37 10.07
C THR A 243 4.59 -12.37 9.27
N THR A 244 5.66 -11.86 9.86
CA THR A 244 6.56 -10.87 9.23
C THR A 244 7.35 -11.48 8.08
N ASP A 245 7.41 -10.78 6.94
CA ASP A 245 8.13 -11.23 5.74
C ASP A 245 9.52 -10.56 5.67
N THR A 246 10.58 -11.33 5.89
CA THR A 246 11.96 -10.81 5.84
C THR A 246 12.43 -10.45 4.44
N ALA A 247 11.76 -10.93 3.38
CA ALA A 247 12.01 -10.51 2.02
C ALA A 247 11.51 -9.08 1.76
N SER A 248 10.64 -8.53 2.62
CA SER A 248 10.14 -7.16 2.52
C SER A 248 11.15 -6.09 2.95
N LEU A 249 12.39 -6.48 3.27
CA LEU A 249 13.47 -5.54 3.51
C LEU A 249 13.65 -4.68 2.27
N HIS A 250 13.58 -3.35 2.43
CA HIS A 250 13.62 -2.44 1.30
C HIS A 250 14.28 -1.11 1.66
N GLY A 251 14.84 -0.45 0.65
CA GLY A 251 15.51 0.85 0.80
C GLY A 251 15.29 1.75 -0.41
N SER A 252 15.72 3.00 -0.28
CA SER A 252 15.72 4.00 -1.36
C SER A 252 17.15 4.39 -1.68
N CYS A 253 17.64 3.92 -2.83
CA CYS A 253 18.97 4.26 -3.33
C CYS A 253 19.21 5.78 -3.35
N PRO A 254 20.47 6.22 -3.22
CA PRO A 254 20.82 7.64 -3.31
C PRO A 254 20.31 8.27 -4.61
N VAL A 255 19.77 9.49 -4.53
CA VAL A 255 19.49 10.28 -5.73
C VAL A 255 20.81 10.77 -6.32
N ILE A 256 21.08 10.47 -7.58
CA ILE A 256 22.31 10.89 -8.26
C ILE A 256 22.06 12.15 -9.08
N LYS A 257 20.92 12.23 -9.80
CA LYS A 257 20.55 13.39 -10.61
C LYS A 257 19.05 13.63 -10.60
N GLY A 258 18.65 14.89 -10.43
CA GLY A 258 17.27 15.30 -10.21
C GLY A 258 16.90 15.29 -8.72
N GLU A 259 15.60 15.20 -8.44
CA GLU A 259 15.03 15.17 -7.09
C GLU A 259 13.93 14.11 -7.04
N LYS A 260 13.86 13.37 -5.92
CA LYS A 260 12.83 12.35 -5.72
C LYS A 260 11.77 12.86 -4.75
N TRP A 261 10.54 12.97 -5.24
CA TRP A 261 9.35 13.17 -4.43
C TRP A 261 8.55 11.88 -4.36
N SER A 262 8.10 11.51 -3.16
CA SER A 262 7.28 10.31 -2.97
C SER A 262 6.23 10.52 -1.88
N ALA A 263 5.13 9.77 -1.99
CA ALA A 263 4.08 9.71 -0.99
C ALA A 263 3.92 8.27 -0.51
N THR A 264 4.05 8.04 0.79
CA THR A 264 3.96 6.71 1.40
C THR A 264 2.66 6.59 2.18
N LYS A 265 1.92 5.51 1.95
CA LYS A 265 0.75 5.12 2.73
C LYS A 265 1.03 3.76 3.37
N TRP A 266 1.17 3.76 4.69
CA TRP A 266 1.25 2.54 5.49
C TRP A 266 -0.14 2.09 5.92
N ILE A 267 -0.40 0.80 5.84
CA ILE A 267 -1.70 0.20 6.14
C ILE A 267 -1.53 -0.90 7.17
N HIS A 268 -2.29 -0.83 8.27
CA HIS A 268 -2.22 -1.79 9.37
C HIS A 268 -3.16 -2.99 9.19
N VAL A 269 -2.89 -4.07 9.95
CA VAL A 269 -3.77 -5.24 10.02
C VAL A 269 -5.15 -4.93 10.64
N ARG A 270 -5.28 -3.85 11.42
CA ARG A 270 -6.52 -3.37 12.02
C ARG A 270 -6.63 -1.85 11.89
N SER A 271 -7.81 -1.32 12.21
CA SER A 271 -8.06 0.13 12.17
C SER A 271 -7.07 0.93 13.04
N PHE A 272 -6.26 1.76 12.39
CA PHE A 272 -5.37 2.72 13.02
C PHE A 272 -6.12 3.90 13.67
N ASP A 273 -7.19 4.38 13.01
CA ASP A 273 -7.96 5.53 13.48
C ASP A 273 -8.71 5.25 14.78
N ARG A 274 -9.32 4.06 14.89
CA ARG A 274 -9.95 3.59 16.14
C ARG A 274 -8.91 3.48 17.24
N SER A 275 -7.74 2.87 17.04
CA SER A 275 -6.69 2.81 18.07
C SER A 275 -6.29 4.20 18.60
N LYS A 276 -6.17 5.21 17.74
CA LYS A 276 -5.87 6.59 18.18
C LYS A 276 -7.01 7.25 18.94
N ARG A 277 -8.26 7.05 18.51
CA ARG A 277 -9.45 7.55 19.23
C ARG A 277 -9.60 6.88 20.58
N PHE A 278 -9.39 5.57 20.60
CA PHE A 278 -9.45 4.72 21.75
C PHE A 278 -8.40 5.12 22.80
N ASN A 279 -7.13 5.31 22.43
CA ASN A 279 -6.10 5.77 23.37
C ASN A 279 -6.40 7.16 23.94
N ARG A 280 -6.96 8.07 23.13
CA ARG A 280 -7.43 9.38 23.62
C ARG A 280 -8.60 9.25 24.60
N ARG A 281 -9.61 8.44 24.28
CA ARG A 281 -10.79 8.23 25.15
C ARG A 281 -10.46 7.45 26.41
N ALA A 282 -9.56 6.48 26.33
CA ALA A 282 -9.03 5.74 27.47
C ALA A 282 -8.27 6.68 28.43
N ALA A 283 -7.47 7.62 27.90
CA ALA A 283 -6.84 8.67 28.70
C ALA A 283 -7.86 9.63 29.35
N MET A 284 -9.03 9.80 28.74
CA MET A 284 -10.13 10.62 29.28
C MET A 284 -11.08 9.84 30.21
N GLY A 285 -10.97 8.51 30.29
CA GLY A 285 -11.78 7.67 31.17
C GLY A 285 -13.19 7.32 30.64
N ASP A 286 -13.49 7.58 29.36
CA ASP A 286 -14.85 7.39 28.82
C ASP A 286 -15.23 5.91 28.66
N CYS A 287 -16.37 5.51 29.23
CA CYS A 287 -16.93 4.17 29.08
C CYS A 287 -17.97 4.10 27.95
N VAL A 288 -17.54 3.67 26.76
CA VAL A 288 -18.42 3.55 25.58
C VAL A 288 -18.21 2.21 24.85
N ASP A 289 -19.23 1.78 24.12
CA ASP A 289 -19.10 0.71 23.14
C ASP A 289 -18.71 1.32 21.79
N GLU A 290 -17.70 0.75 21.13
CA GLU A 290 -17.18 1.27 19.85
C GLU A 290 -17.68 0.51 18.63
N ASN A 291 -18.55 -0.49 18.84
CA ASN A 291 -19.23 -1.22 17.79
C ASN A 291 -20.71 -1.34 18.12
N GLU A 292 -21.57 -1.07 17.13
CA GLU A 292 -23.02 -1.19 17.27
C GLU A 292 -23.45 -2.62 17.67
N ASN A 293 -22.64 -3.62 17.30
CA ASN A 293 -22.88 -5.03 17.64
C ASN A 293 -22.40 -5.45 19.03
N CYS A 294 -21.74 -4.57 19.80
CA CYS A 294 -21.18 -4.90 21.12
C CYS A 294 -22.24 -5.51 22.06
N ALA A 295 -23.46 -4.98 22.06
CA ALA A 295 -24.56 -5.49 22.89
C ALA A 295 -24.96 -6.92 22.49
N GLY A 296 -25.00 -7.19 21.17
CA GLY A 296 -25.29 -8.51 20.62
C GLY A 296 -24.21 -9.53 20.97
N TRP A 297 -22.94 -9.16 20.80
CA TRP A 297 -21.79 -10.02 21.14
C TRP A 297 -21.67 -10.28 22.63
N ALA A 298 -21.92 -9.27 23.48
CA ALA A 298 -21.97 -9.45 24.92
C ALA A 298 -23.06 -10.46 25.32
N LYS A 299 -24.26 -10.37 24.71
CA LYS A 299 -25.34 -11.34 24.89
C LYS A 299 -24.97 -12.75 24.40
N ALA A 300 -24.15 -12.86 23.37
CA ALA A 300 -23.62 -14.13 22.85
C ALA A 300 -22.46 -14.74 23.70
N GLY A 301 -22.04 -14.04 24.76
CA GLY A 301 -21.01 -14.48 25.69
C GLY A 301 -19.58 -14.12 25.28
N GLU A 302 -19.40 -13.23 24.29
CA GLU A 302 -18.07 -12.86 23.77
C GLU A 302 -17.20 -12.16 24.81
N CYS A 303 -17.79 -11.53 25.84
CA CYS A 303 -17.01 -10.95 26.94
C CYS A 303 -16.09 -11.97 27.64
N LYS A 304 -16.44 -13.26 27.60
CA LYS A 304 -15.61 -14.35 28.14
C LYS A 304 -14.82 -15.09 27.06
N LYS A 305 -15.39 -15.27 25.87
CA LYS A 305 -14.76 -16.00 24.76
C LYS A 305 -13.68 -15.19 24.05
N ASN A 306 -13.86 -13.88 23.97
CA ASN A 306 -12.95 -12.93 23.36
C ASN A 306 -12.68 -11.73 24.30
N PRO A 307 -12.13 -11.98 25.50
CA PRO A 307 -12.00 -10.96 26.54
C PRO A 307 -11.05 -9.83 26.10
N THR A 308 -10.03 -10.14 25.29
CA THR A 308 -9.07 -9.13 24.81
C THR A 308 -9.74 -8.07 23.95
N TYR A 309 -10.61 -8.46 23.00
CA TYR A 309 -11.35 -7.49 22.18
C TYR A 309 -12.46 -6.81 22.98
N MET A 310 -13.23 -7.59 23.75
CA MET A 310 -14.46 -7.10 24.37
C MET A 310 -14.19 -6.26 25.61
N VAL A 311 -13.29 -6.72 26.48
CA VAL A 311 -13.01 -6.17 27.82
C VAL A 311 -11.68 -5.42 27.87
N GLY A 312 -10.66 -5.95 27.18
CA GLY A 312 -9.30 -5.43 27.17
C GLY A 312 -8.32 -6.29 27.97
N SER A 313 -7.03 -5.95 27.88
CA SER A 313 -5.96 -6.64 28.61
C SER A 313 -4.77 -5.71 28.87
N GLY A 314 -4.10 -5.88 30.01
CA GLY A 314 -2.76 -5.33 30.24
C GLY A 314 -2.63 -3.80 30.06
N GLY A 315 -3.62 -3.03 30.53
CA GLY A 315 -3.63 -1.57 30.44
C GLY A 315 -4.22 -1.00 29.15
N SER A 316 -4.55 -1.83 28.16
CA SER A 316 -5.36 -1.43 27.01
C SER A 316 -6.82 -1.84 27.25
N PRO A 317 -7.76 -0.91 27.37
CA PRO A 317 -9.17 -1.27 27.50
C PRO A 317 -9.69 -2.01 26.22
N GLY A 318 -10.81 -2.72 26.33
CA GLY A 318 -11.49 -3.35 25.19
C GLY A 318 -12.49 -2.42 24.51
N PHE A 319 -13.02 -2.85 23.38
CA PHE A 319 -13.91 -2.08 22.50
C PHE A 319 -15.39 -2.14 22.89
N CYS A 320 -15.78 -3.09 23.73
CA CYS A 320 -17.18 -3.33 24.13
C CYS A 320 -17.36 -3.31 25.65
N ARG A 321 -16.58 -2.48 26.35
CA ARG A 321 -16.50 -2.48 27.82
C ARG A 321 -17.82 -2.10 28.48
N LYS A 322 -18.60 -1.21 27.86
CA LYS A 322 -19.91 -0.81 28.37
C LYS A 322 -20.90 -1.98 28.28
N SER A 323 -20.99 -2.63 27.12
CA SER A 323 -21.81 -3.84 26.92
C SER A 323 -21.38 -5.01 27.80
N CYS A 324 -20.07 -5.16 28.05
CA CYS A 324 -19.53 -6.15 28.98
C CYS A 324 -19.58 -5.73 30.46
N LYS A 325 -20.15 -4.56 30.77
CA LYS A 325 -20.33 -4.05 32.14
C LYS A 325 -19.02 -3.94 32.94
N VAL A 326 -17.94 -3.60 32.27
CA VAL A 326 -16.60 -3.44 32.85
C VAL A 326 -16.36 -1.99 33.31
N CYS A 327 -17.21 -1.07 32.86
CA CYS A 327 -17.25 0.33 33.27
C CYS A 327 -18.69 0.86 33.11
N SER A 328 -18.96 2.04 33.66
CA SER A 328 -20.28 2.69 33.67
C SER A 328 -20.15 4.17 33.34
#